data_AF-A0A516SJF3-F1
#
_entry.id   AF-A0A516SJF3-F1
#
_cell.length_a   1.000
_cell.length_b   1.000
_cell.length_c   1.000
_cell.angle_alpha   90.00
_cell.angle_beta   90.00
_cell.angle_gamma   90.00
#
_symmetry.space_group_name_H-M   'P 1'
#
loop_
_entity.id
_entity.type
_entity.pdbx_description
1 polymer ?
#
loop_
_entity_poly.entity_id
_entity_poly.type
_entity_poly.pdbx_seq_one_letter_code
_entity_poly.pdbx_strand_id
1 'polypeptide(L)'
;MSKKTIQIDSISAEDLGPPGVKGELCILGPLGGEQKTEEERLNDQAMRAFTVEGLLSKSARMFENIRSNFGPEDGESYFCTSDLAVGTKIAVPAGEVKFKTNSRGEKSSVHFKCDATHATEARCKFLTAALPFLDYLSYIGNCPVDFGALKILDVKNNCTTIMYVSPYRKTLVRPHARLVHIEMEPIYAMYREAKNSNSDFYKFLCYYKILEGIFKVLGPAANKQAKELKINLNQINCAVPEAENMPDDCLPYIGKSVRRFFDEILREYFRNDVAHFVKDDGAILNLSNPDHIDKFSLILHTCELCARLEMENHENILSQLLKSKSM
;
A
#
# COMPACT_ATOMS: atom_id res chain seq x y z
N MET A 1 -7.75 -16.84 12.72
CA MET A 1 -6.77 -16.84 11.62
C MET A 1 -6.47 -18.27 11.23
N SER A 2 -6.81 -18.69 10.01
CA SER A 2 -6.39 -19.99 9.46
C SER A 2 -5.00 -19.82 8.85
N LYS A 3 -3.95 -20.27 9.54
CA LYS A 3 -2.57 -20.24 9.03
C LYS A 3 -2.26 -21.61 8.42
N LYS A 4 -2.20 -21.69 7.09
CA LYS A 4 -1.78 -22.89 6.36
C LYS A 4 -0.26 -22.93 6.25
N THR A 5 0.36 -24.00 6.75
CA THR A 5 1.74 -24.36 6.46
C THR A 5 1.78 -25.00 5.07
N ILE A 6 2.24 -24.26 4.07
CA ILE A 6 2.32 -24.73 2.68
C ILE A 6 3.81 -24.89 2.34
N GLN A 7 4.19 -26.07 1.83
CA GLN A 7 5.41 -26.22 1.02
C GLN A 7 5.12 -25.56 -0.32
N ILE A 8 5.52 -24.29 -0.48
CA ILE A 8 5.04 -23.44 -1.57
C ILE A 8 5.95 -23.61 -2.78
N ASP A 9 5.55 -24.47 -3.72
CA ASP A 9 6.04 -24.38 -5.11
C ASP A 9 5.38 -23.18 -5.85
N SER A 10 4.17 -22.77 -5.43
CA SER A 10 3.50 -21.52 -5.84
C SER A 10 2.34 -21.15 -4.90
N ILE A 11 2.05 -19.85 -4.71
CA ILE A 11 0.83 -19.36 -4.02
C ILE A 11 -0.11 -18.79 -5.08
N SER A 12 -1.39 -19.16 -5.03
CA SER A 12 -2.39 -18.56 -5.89
C SER A 12 -2.55 -17.09 -5.57
N ALA A 13 -2.69 -16.25 -6.60
CA ALA A 13 -2.96 -14.83 -6.42
C ALA A 13 -4.16 -14.60 -5.49
N GLU A 14 -5.21 -15.43 -5.58
CA GLU A 14 -6.43 -15.30 -4.76
C GLU A 14 -6.22 -15.48 -3.26
N ASP A 15 -5.14 -16.14 -2.85
CA ASP A 15 -4.80 -16.32 -1.43
C ASP A 15 -3.98 -15.14 -0.87
N LEU A 16 -3.62 -14.16 -1.72
CA LEU A 16 -2.77 -13.01 -1.37
C LEU A 16 -3.57 -11.76 -0.97
N GLY A 17 -4.85 -11.92 -0.63
CA GLY A 17 -5.73 -10.81 -0.26
C GLY A 17 -6.10 -9.88 -1.42
N PRO A 18 -6.70 -8.71 -1.12
CA PRO A 18 -7.27 -7.82 -2.14
C PRO A 18 -6.22 -7.22 -3.09
N PRO A 19 -6.52 -7.09 -4.39
CA PRO A 19 -5.58 -6.55 -5.38
C PRO A 19 -5.05 -5.15 -5.06
N GLY A 20 -3.74 -4.95 -5.19
CA GLY A 20 -3.07 -3.67 -4.96
C GLY A 20 -2.87 -3.31 -3.49
N VAL A 21 -3.26 -4.17 -2.55
CA VAL A 21 -3.03 -4.03 -1.11
C VAL A 21 -1.72 -4.68 -0.72
N LYS A 22 -1.00 -4.08 0.23
CA LYS A 22 0.24 -4.67 0.78
C LYS A 22 -0.11 -5.85 1.69
N GLY A 23 0.64 -6.93 1.54
CA GLY A 23 0.52 -8.12 2.37
C GLY A 23 1.88 -8.61 2.85
N GLU A 24 1.83 -9.52 3.82
CA GLU A 24 3.01 -10.18 4.38
C GLU A 24 2.86 -11.69 4.25
N LEU A 25 3.93 -12.35 3.83
CA LEU A 25 4.02 -13.81 3.75
C LEU A 25 5.11 -14.28 4.71
N CYS A 26 4.74 -15.09 5.70
CA CYS A 26 5.69 -15.71 6.61
C CYS A 26 5.92 -17.17 6.23
N ILE A 27 7.17 -17.51 5.90
CA ILE A 27 7.61 -18.84 5.50
C ILE A 27 8.51 -19.39 6.61
N LEU A 28 8.08 -20.49 7.24
CA LEU A 28 8.87 -21.20 8.24
C LEU A 28 9.72 -22.27 7.55
N GLY A 29 11.04 -22.15 7.67
CA GLY A 29 11.95 -23.21 7.25
C GLY A 29 11.95 -24.38 8.25
N PRO A 30 12.20 -25.62 7.77
CA PRO A 30 12.40 -26.75 8.68
C PRO A 30 13.67 -26.52 9.52
N LEU A 31 13.57 -26.82 10.81
CA LEU A 31 14.72 -26.83 11.73
C LEU A 31 14.86 -28.25 12.28
N GLY A 32 16.00 -28.89 12.01
CA GLY A 32 16.27 -30.23 12.49
C GLY A 32 16.40 -30.24 14.01
N GLY A 33 15.61 -31.08 14.69
CA GLY A 33 15.63 -31.19 16.16
C GLY A 33 14.87 -30.08 16.90
N GLU A 34 14.04 -29.30 16.21
CA GLU A 34 13.23 -28.25 16.82
C GLU A 34 12.15 -28.84 17.74
N GLN A 35 12.13 -28.38 19.00
CA GLN A 35 11.11 -28.79 19.97
C GLN A 35 9.93 -27.82 20.02
N LYS A 36 10.11 -26.59 19.53
CA LYS A 36 9.04 -25.59 19.48
C LYS A 36 8.08 -25.85 18.33
N THR A 37 6.81 -25.61 18.60
CA THR A 37 5.76 -25.55 17.59
C THR A 37 5.96 -24.36 16.65
N GLU A 38 5.33 -24.41 15.48
CA GLU A 38 5.33 -23.30 14.51
C GLU A 38 4.75 -22.02 15.11
N GLU A 39 3.71 -22.14 15.94
CA GLU A 39 3.06 -21.02 16.61
C GLU A 39 4.00 -20.36 17.64
N GLU A 40 4.71 -21.15 18.45
CA GLU A 40 5.70 -20.63 19.40
C GLU A 40 6.85 -19.90 18.71
N ARG A 41 7.27 -20.36 17.53
CA ARG A 41 8.31 -19.70 16.72
C ARG A 41 7.82 -18.39 16.14
N LEU A 42 6.61 -18.36 15.58
CA LEU A 42 6.02 -17.15 14.99
C LEU A 42 5.70 -16.07 16.03
N ASN A 43 5.37 -16.48 17.25
CA ASN A 43 5.03 -15.57 18.35
C ASN A 43 6.21 -15.30 19.31
N ASP A 44 7.43 -15.79 19.02
CA ASP A 44 8.60 -15.51 19.84
C ASP A 44 8.86 -13.99 19.88
N GLN A 45 8.85 -13.41 21.09
CA GLN A 45 9.11 -12.00 21.34
C GLN A 45 10.52 -11.73 21.91
N ALA A 46 11.35 -12.77 22.04
CA ALA A 46 12.71 -12.60 22.54
C ALA A 46 13.56 -11.79 21.55
N MET A 47 14.40 -10.89 22.09
CA MET A 47 15.40 -10.17 21.32
C MET A 47 16.33 -11.15 20.60
N ARG A 48 16.49 -10.99 19.29
CA ARG A 48 17.29 -11.88 18.43
C ARG A 48 17.70 -11.21 17.13
N ALA A 49 18.64 -11.83 16.43
CA ALA A 49 19.18 -11.32 15.18
C ALA A 49 18.21 -11.53 14.00
N PHE A 50 18.05 -10.47 13.21
CA PHE A 50 17.34 -10.44 11.94
C PHE A 50 18.27 -9.98 10.82
N THR A 51 18.05 -10.50 9.61
CA THR A 51 18.64 -9.97 8.38
C THR A 51 17.53 -9.43 7.50
N VAL A 52 17.63 -8.16 7.11
CA VAL A 52 16.70 -7.51 6.19
C VAL A 52 17.40 -7.24 4.86
N GLU A 53 16.73 -7.60 3.77
CA GLU A 53 17.18 -7.36 2.41
C GLU A 53 16.06 -6.68 1.61
N GLY A 54 16.33 -5.48 1.12
CA GLY A 54 15.42 -4.75 0.24
C GLY A 54 15.95 -4.68 -1.18
N LEU A 55 15.16 -5.13 -2.15
CA LEU A 55 15.48 -4.96 -3.57
C LEU A 55 15.15 -3.54 -4.00
N LEU A 56 16.13 -2.84 -4.56
CA LEU A 56 15.90 -1.56 -5.19
C LEU A 56 15.18 -1.75 -6.52
N SER A 57 14.37 -0.76 -6.88
CA SER A 57 13.66 -0.74 -8.14
C SER A 57 13.57 0.68 -8.71
N LYS A 58 13.52 0.78 -10.04
CA LYS A 58 13.29 2.03 -10.80
C LYS A 58 11.82 2.47 -10.75
N SER A 59 10.92 1.54 -10.44
CA SER A 59 9.48 1.74 -10.26
C SER A 59 8.95 0.70 -9.26
N ALA A 60 7.82 0.92 -8.60
CA ALA A 60 7.25 -0.15 -7.79
C ALA A 60 6.78 -1.27 -8.73
N ARG A 61 7.52 -2.37 -8.72
CA ARG A 61 7.19 -3.55 -9.53
C ARG A 61 6.15 -4.35 -8.77
N MET A 62 5.02 -4.62 -9.42
CA MET A 62 4.18 -5.74 -8.99
C MET A 62 4.82 -7.02 -9.51
N PHE A 63 5.30 -7.85 -8.60
CA PHE A 63 5.84 -9.15 -8.97
C PHE A 63 4.68 -10.10 -9.27
N GLU A 64 4.69 -10.71 -10.46
CA GLU A 64 3.77 -11.82 -10.76
C GLU A 64 4.07 -13.05 -9.90
N ASN A 65 5.34 -13.19 -9.47
CA ASN A 65 5.81 -14.30 -8.64
C ASN A 65 6.60 -13.77 -7.43
N ILE A 66 6.18 -14.13 -6.22
CA ILE A 66 6.90 -13.82 -4.98
C ILE A 66 8.09 -14.79 -4.87
N ARG A 67 9.31 -14.27 -4.80
CA ARG A 67 10.54 -15.05 -4.63
C ARG A 67 11.21 -14.71 -3.31
N SER A 68 11.72 -15.71 -2.60
CA SER A 68 12.47 -15.55 -1.34
C SER A 68 13.99 -15.40 -1.55
N ASN A 69 14.52 -15.89 -2.67
CA ASN A 69 15.94 -15.84 -2.96
C ASN A 69 16.23 -14.77 -4.00
N PHE A 70 16.94 -13.72 -3.58
CA PHE A 70 17.40 -12.65 -4.45
C PHE A 70 18.82 -12.97 -4.94
N GLY A 71 19.00 -12.98 -6.25
CA GLY A 71 20.25 -13.24 -6.94
C GLY A 71 20.91 -11.96 -7.48
N PRO A 72 22.08 -12.10 -8.12
CA PRO A 72 22.83 -10.97 -8.70
C PRO A 72 22.10 -10.21 -9.82
N GLU A 73 21.10 -10.85 -10.43
CA GLU A 73 20.29 -10.26 -11.51
C GLU A 73 19.03 -9.55 -10.99
N ASP A 74 18.71 -9.74 -9.70
CA ASP A 74 17.53 -9.13 -9.08
C ASP A 74 17.83 -7.71 -8.59
N GLY A 75 16.82 -6.86 -8.68
CA GLY A 75 16.92 -5.46 -8.30
C GLY A 75 17.60 -4.59 -9.35
N GLU A 76 17.18 -3.34 -9.41
CA GLU A 76 17.69 -2.34 -10.34
C GLU A 76 17.53 -0.93 -9.77
N SER A 77 18.42 -0.03 -10.15
CA SER A 77 18.26 1.39 -9.88
C SER A 77 18.97 2.20 -10.96
N TYR A 78 18.84 3.52 -10.91
CA TYR A 78 19.60 4.44 -11.75
C TYR A 78 21.00 4.76 -11.17
N PHE A 79 21.35 4.22 -10.01
CA PHE A 79 22.61 4.53 -9.34
C PHE A 79 23.67 3.51 -9.71
N CYS A 80 24.64 3.92 -10.52
CA CYS A 80 25.80 3.09 -10.85
C CYS A 80 26.97 3.37 -9.90
N THR A 81 27.77 2.35 -9.61
CA THR A 81 29.09 2.52 -8.98
C THR A 81 30.18 2.57 -10.03
N SER A 82 31.27 3.29 -9.74
CA SER A 82 32.49 3.12 -10.54
C SER A 82 33.01 1.70 -10.43
N ASP A 83 33.68 1.21 -11.48
CA ASP A 83 34.19 -0.17 -11.57
C ASP A 83 35.18 -0.55 -10.44
N LEU A 84 35.69 0.45 -9.71
CA LEU A 84 36.63 0.29 -8.60
C LEU A 84 35.94 0.16 -7.23
N ALA A 85 34.65 0.47 -7.13
CA ALA A 85 33.92 0.46 -5.86
C ALA A 85 33.21 -0.88 -5.64
N VAL A 86 33.76 -1.72 -4.75
CA VAL A 86 33.24 -3.06 -4.42
C VAL A 86 31.90 -3.02 -3.66
N GLY A 87 31.51 -1.86 -3.10
CA GLY A 87 30.23 -1.68 -2.43
C GLY A 87 30.10 -0.33 -1.73
N THR A 88 28.89 0.01 -1.29
CA THR A 88 28.66 1.20 -0.45
C THR A 88 28.19 0.74 0.92
N LYS A 89 28.81 1.28 1.97
CA LYS A 89 28.49 0.97 3.36
C LYS A 89 28.18 2.24 4.11
N ILE A 90 27.17 2.19 4.96
CA ILE A 90 26.75 3.32 5.78
C ILE A 90 26.64 2.83 7.20
N ALA A 91 27.38 3.49 8.10
CA ALA A 91 27.24 3.29 9.53
C ALA A 91 26.04 4.11 10.00
N VAL A 92 25.10 3.45 10.69
CA VAL A 92 23.94 4.08 11.31
C VAL A 92 23.87 3.64 12.79
N PRO A 93 23.17 4.38 13.67
CA PRO A 93 23.05 3.98 15.07
C PRO A 93 22.50 2.56 15.27
N ALA A 94 21.63 2.11 14.36
CA ALA A 94 20.99 0.79 14.42
C ALA A 94 21.82 -0.35 13.80
N GLY A 95 23.00 -0.09 13.23
CA GLY A 95 23.84 -1.10 12.59
C GLY A 95 24.60 -0.63 11.33
N GLU A 96 24.88 -1.57 10.43
CA GLU A 96 25.56 -1.30 9.15
C GLU A 96 24.60 -1.61 7.99
N VAL A 97 24.39 -0.62 7.11
CA VAL A 97 23.63 -0.78 5.88
C VAL A 97 24.61 -1.00 4.72
N LYS A 98 24.41 -2.07 3.94
CA LYS A 98 25.26 -2.42 2.79
C LYS A 98 24.47 -2.40 1.51
N PHE A 99 24.95 -1.64 0.53
CA PHE A 99 24.39 -1.62 -0.81
C PHE A 99 25.20 -2.54 -1.73
N LYS A 100 24.52 -3.55 -2.29
CA LYS A 100 25.09 -4.42 -3.31
C LYS A 100 24.83 -3.86 -4.71
N THR A 101 25.66 -4.33 -5.64
CA THR A 101 25.59 -3.99 -7.07
C THR A 101 25.20 -5.25 -7.85
N ASN A 102 24.36 -5.12 -8.88
CA ASN A 102 24.03 -6.21 -9.81
C ASN A 102 25.11 -6.39 -10.89
N SER A 103 24.93 -7.37 -11.76
CA SER A 103 25.80 -7.64 -12.92
C SER A 103 25.92 -6.48 -13.91
N ARG A 104 24.98 -5.52 -13.89
CA ARG A 104 24.97 -4.31 -14.73
C ARG A 104 25.70 -3.12 -14.10
N GLY A 105 26.30 -3.27 -12.91
CA GLY A 105 26.97 -2.18 -12.21
C GLY A 105 26.01 -1.21 -11.48
N GLU A 106 24.72 -1.52 -11.43
CA GLU A 106 23.70 -0.72 -10.74
C GLU A 106 23.56 -1.15 -9.27
N LYS A 107 23.30 -0.22 -8.35
CA LYS A 107 22.84 -0.55 -7.01
C LYS A 107 21.53 -1.33 -7.11
N SER A 108 21.48 -2.52 -6.53
CA SER A 108 20.36 -3.45 -6.74
C SER A 108 19.67 -3.86 -5.45
N SER A 109 20.37 -3.89 -4.33
CA SER A 109 19.78 -4.28 -3.05
C SER A 109 20.48 -3.64 -1.86
N VAL A 110 19.74 -3.54 -0.76
CA VAL A 110 20.18 -3.00 0.51
C VAL A 110 20.08 -4.08 1.57
N HIS A 111 21.17 -4.35 2.24
CA HIS A 111 21.29 -5.37 3.28
C HIS A 111 21.51 -4.72 4.63
N PHE A 112 20.82 -5.23 5.64
CA PHE A 112 20.90 -4.74 7.00
C PHE A 112 20.79 -5.89 7.98
N LYS A 113 21.53 -5.79 9.08
CA LYS A 113 21.47 -6.74 10.20
C LYS A 113 21.18 -5.97 11.46
N CYS A 114 20.24 -6.46 12.25
CA CYS A 114 19.86 -5.84 13.52
C CYS A 114 19.30 -6.87 14.49
N ASP A 115 19.24 -6.50 15.76
CA ASP A 115 18.47 -7.24 16.75
C ASP A 115 17.06 -6.63 16.85
N ALA A 116 16.04 -7.49 16.87
CA ALA A 116 14.63 -7.11 17.00
C ALA A 116 13.83 -8.21 17.75
N THR A 117 12.62 -7.90 18.18
CA THR A 117 11.69 -8.84 18.83
C THR A 117 10.77 -9.52 17.82
N HIS A 118 10.51 -8.89 16.68
CA HIS A 118 9.72 -9.44 15.58
C HIS A 118 10.08 -8.77 14.24
N ALA A 119 9.57 -9.34 13.13
CA ALA A 119 9.89 -8.88 11.78
C ALA A 119 9.51 -7.42 11.50
N THR A 120 8.35 -6.97 12.01
CA THR A 120 7.90 -5.57 11.84
C THR A 120 8.85 -4.57 12.49
N GLU A 121 9.40 -4.86 13.67
CA GLU A 121 10.41 -4.02 14.32
C GLU A 121 11.71 -4.00 13.51
N ALA A 122 12.17 -5.17 13.02
CA ALA A 122 13.36 -5.26 12.16
C ALA A 122 13.19 -4.44 10.86
N ARG A 123 12.00 -4.48 10.26
CA ARG A 123 11.64 -3.67 9.10
C ARG A 123 11.68 -2.18 9.40
N CYS A 124 11.07 -1.76 10.52
CA CYS A 124 11.08 -0.35 10.92
C CYS A 124 12.52 0.15 11.05
N LYS A 125 13.38 -0.58 11.79
CA LYS A 125 14.81 -0.27 11.91
C LYS A 125 15.51 -0.20 10.56
N PHE A 126 15.25 -1.15 9.66
CA PHE A 126 15.80 -1.14 8.31
C PHE A 126 15.41 0.12 7.51
N LEU A 127 14.12 0.45 7.47
CA LEU A 127 13.61 1.59 6.72
C LEU A 127 14.14 2.92 7.30
N THR A 128 14.14 3.08 8.62
CA THR A 128 14.75 4.24 9.30
C THR A 128 16.23 4.40 8.96
N ALA A 129 16.95 3.29 8.81
CA ALA A 129 18.37 3.29 8.46
C ALA A 129 18.63 3.56 6.97
N ALA A 130 17.84 3.00 6.07
CA ALA A 130 18.10 2.99 4.63
C ALA A 130 17.48 4.17 3.89
N LEU A 131 16.24 4.55 4.23
CA LEU A 131 15.49 5.55 3.46
C LEU A 131 16.14 6.94 3.43
N PRO A 132 16.68 7.51 4.53
CA PRO A 132 17.30 8.84 4.48
C PRO A 132 18.44 8.94 3.46
N PHE A 133 19.20 7.86 3.29
CA PHE A 133 20.26 7.82 2.28
C PHE A 133 19.69 7.66 0.86
N LEU A 134 18.64 6.86 0.69
CA LEU A 134 17.96 6.76 -0.60
C LEU A 134 17.32 8.09 -1.01
N ASP A 135 16.74 8.83 -0.07
CA ASP A 135 16.21 10.19 -0.30
C ASP A 135 17.32 11.12 -0.81
N TYR A 136 18.49 11.07 -0.15
CA TYR A 136 19.66 11.84 -0.58
C TYR A 136 20.16 11.41 -1.96
N LEU A 137 20.23 10.10 -2.24
CA LEU A 137 20.62 9.61 -3.56
C LEU A 137 19.64 10.05 -4.65
N SER A 138 18.34 10.00 -4.39
CA SER A 138 17.32 10.49 -5.32
C SER A 138 17.45 11.99 -5.58
N TYR A 139 17.76 12.78 -4.55
CA TYR A 139 18.04 14.21 -4.69
C TYR A 139 19.27 14.46 -5.59
N ILE A 140 20.40 13.82 -5.30
CA ILE A 140 21.64 14.02 -6.05
C ILE A 140 21.55 13.46 -7.48
N GLY A 141 20.94 12.29 -7.64
CA GLY A 141 20.82 11.60 -8.92
C GLY A 141 19.64 12.07 -9.77
N ASN A 142 18.76 12.92 -9.25
CA ASN A 142 17.53 13.37 -9.90
C ASN A 142 16.74 12.21 -10.56
N CYS A 143 16.62 11.10 -9.85
CA CYS A 143 15.97 9.90 -10.36
C CYS A 143 15.23 9.16 -9.22
N PRO A 144 14.16 8.42 -9.55
CA PRO A 144 13.42 7.69 -8.55
C PRO A 144 14.19 6.46 -8.07
N VAL A 145 13.93 6.09 -6.82
CA VAL A 145 14.31 4.81 -6.25
C VAL A 145 13.21 4.37 -5.30
N ASP A 146 12.91 3.08 -5.34
CA ASP A 146 11.93 2.47 -4.44
C ASP A 146 12.43 1.10 -3.99
N PHE A 147 11.80 0.55 -2.95
CA PHE A 147 11.93 -0.86 -2.61
C PHE A 147 10.86 -1.66 -3.34
N GLY A 148 11.27 -2.46 -4.33
CA GLY A 148 10.36 -3.36 -5.02
C GLY A 148 9.86 -4.49 -4.11
N ALA A 149 10.77 -5.07 -3.33
CA ALA A 149 10.45 -6.16 -2.40
C ALA A 149 11.32 -6.05 -1.14
N LEU A 150 10.76 -6.50 -0.02
CA LEU A 150 11.47 -6.63 1.25
C LEU A 150 11.41 -8.06 1.74
N LYS A 151 12.56 -8.56 2.17
CA LYS A 151 12.71 -9.87 2.80
C LYS A 151 13.35 -9.70 4.17
N ILE A 152 12.79 -10.34 5.17
CA ILE A 152 13.23 -10.29 6.56
C ILE A 152 13.41 -11.73 7.04
N LEU A 153 14.63 -12.11 7.38
CA LEU A 153 14.97 -13.41 7.93
C LEU A 153 15.18 -13.29 9.44
N ASP A 154 14.32 -13.96 10.20
CA ASP A 154 14.55 -14.31 11.59
C ASP A 154 15.55 -15.46 11.65
N VAL A 155 16.78 -15.18 12.06
CA VAL A 155 17.88 -16.16 12.01
C VAL A 155 17.66 -17.29 13.01
N LYS A 156 17.14 -16.97 14.20
CA LYS A 156 16.92 -17.93 15.28
C LYS A 156 15.80 -18.89 14.93
N ASN A 157 14.67 -18.35 14.47
CA ASN A 157 13.49 -19.15 14.18
C ASN A 157 13.44 -19.63 12.73
N ASN A 158 14.46 -19.37 11.90
CA ASN A 158 14.48 -19.69 10.47
C ASN A 158 13.16 -19.33 9.77
N CYS A 159 12.64 -18.13 10.07
CA CYS A 159 11.38 -17.62 9.53
C CYS A 159 11.71 -16.49 8.55
N THR A 160 11.25 -16.62 7.31
CA THR A 160 11.39 -15.56 6.30
C THR A 160 10.05 -14.86 6.12
N THR A 161 9.99 -13.57 6.43
CA THR A 161 8.87 -12.70 6.10
C THR A 161 9.16 -11.97 4.81
N ILE A 162 8.24 -12.05 3.84
CA ILE A 162 8.32 -11.34 2.57
C ILE A 162 7.15 -10.37 2.49
N MET A 163 7.46 -9.11 2.22
CA MET A 163 6.44 -8.11 1.95
C MET A 163 6.16 -8.03 0.46
N TYR A 164 4.88 -7.98 0.10
CA TYR A 164 4.44 -7.93 -1.29
C TYR A 164 3.25 -6.97 -1.46
N VAL A 165 2.98 -6.59 -2.70
CA VAL A 165 1.71 -5.97 -3.11
C VAL A 165 0.92 -7.04 -3.84
N SER A 166 -0.31 -7.31 -3.40
CA SER A 166 -1.16 -8.33 -4.03
C SER A 166 -1.38 -7.98 -5.50
N PRO A 167 -1.12 -8.92 -6.43
CA PRO A 167 -1.14 -8.61 -7.86
C PRO A 167 -2.55 -8.30 -8.36
N TYR A 168 -2.70 -7.48 -9.41
CA TYR A 168 -4.01 -7.31 -10.02
C TYR A 168 -4.49 -8.57 -10.74
N ARG A 169 -5.80 -8.82 -10.68
CA ARG A 169 -6.44 -9.96 -11.37
C ARG A 169 -6.89 -9.54 -12.76
N LYS A 170 -6.84 -10.49 -13.70
CA LYS A 170 -7.45 -10.30 -15.03
C LYS A 170 -8.96 -10.17 -14.86
N THR A 171 -9.55 -9.14 -15.48
CA THR A 171 -11.00 -8.92 -15.46
C THR A 171 -11.55 -8.90 -16.88
N LEU A 172 -12.75 -9.45 -17.06
CA LEU A 172 -13.45 -9.42 -18.32
C LEU A 172 -14.19 -8.08 -18.48
N VAL A 173 -13.76 -7.27 -19.44
CA VAL A 173 -14.46 -6.04 -19.80
C VAL A 173 -15.68 -6.41 -20.65
N ARG A 174 -16.88 -6.03 -20.21
CA ARG A 174 -18.13 -6.22 -20.97
C ARG A 174 -18.52 -4.90 -21.64
N PRO A 175 -18.19 -4.68 -22.93
CA PRO A 175 -18.31 -3.37 -23.60
C PRO A 175 -19.74 -2.82 -23.70
N HIS A 176 -20.77 -3.66 -23.52
CA HIS A 176 -22.18 -3.25 -23.59
C HIS A 176 -22.89 -3.27 -22.24
N ALA A 177 -22.20 -3.53 -21.14
CA ALA A 177 -22.85 -3.78 -19.85
C ALA A 177 -23.21 -2.50 -19.08
N ARG A 178 -22.55 -1.36 -19.34
CA ARG A 178 -22.78 -0.12 -18.60
C ARG A 178 -22.65 1.11 -19.48
N LEU A 179 -23.52 2.10 -19.22
CA LEU A 179 -23.42 3.43 -19.78
C LEU A 179 -22.29 4.19 -19.07
N VAL A 180 -21.45 4.90 -19.82
CA VAL A 180 -20.46 5.81 -19.24
C VAL A 180 -21.10 7.18 -19.09
N HIS A 181 -21.15 7.70 -17.86
CA HIS A 181 -21.66 9.04 -17.57
C HIS A 181 -20.52 10.06 -17.74
N ILE A 182 -20.72 11.06 -18.62
CA ILE A 182 -19.69 12.07 -18.90
C ILE A 182 -19.36 12.91 -17.65
N GLU A 183 -20.35 13.12 -16.78
CA GLU A 183 -20.19 13.83 -15.51
C GLU A 183 -19.23 13.11 -14.54
N MET A 184 -19.03 11.80 -14.73
CA MET A 184 -18.12 10.97 -13.94
C MET A 184 -16.70 10.88 -14.52
N GLU A 185 -16.44 11.44 -15.70
CA GLU A 185 -15.11 11.42 -16.34
C GLU A 185 -13.95 11.81 -15.40
N PRO A 186 -13.99 12.96 -14.69
CA PRO A 186 -12.90 13.34 -13.78
C PRO A 186 -12.75 12.36 -12.60
N ILE A 187 -13.85 11.74 -12.15
CA ILE A 187 -13.83 10.75 -11.07
C ILE A 187 -13.16 9.45 -11.54
N TYR A 188 -13.51 8.96 -12.73
CA TYR A 188 -12.87 7.79 -13.32
C TYR A 188 -11.38 8.01 -13.59
N ALA A 189 -11.01 9.20 -14.07
CA ALA A 189 -9.61 9.57 -14.27
C ALA A 189 -8.82 9.52 -12.96
N MET A 190 -9.37 10.06 -11.86
CA MET A 190 -8.74 10.01 -10.54
C MET A 190 -8.66 8.59 -9.97
N TYR A 191 -9.67 7.75 -10.21
CA TYR A 191 -9.63 6.35 -9.79
C TYR A 191 -8.53 5.57 -10.54
N ARG A 192 -8.41 5.77 -11.85
CA ARG A 192 -7.33 5.19 -12.65
C ARG A 192 -5.96 5.67 -12.18
N GLU A 193 -5.84 6.95 -11.87
CA GLU A 193 -4.59 7.54 -11.34
C GLU A 193 -4.19 6.89 -10.01
N ALA A 194 -5.14 6.66 -9.10
CA ALA A 194 -4.88 5.93 -7.86
C ALA A 194 -4.36 4.51 -8.14
N LYS A 195 -4.94 3.80 -9.13
CA LYS A 195 -4.50 2.44 -9.48
C LYS A 195 -3.12 2.36 -10.12
N ASN A 196 -2.72 3.40 -10.84
CA ASN A 196 -1.43 3.49 -11.49
C ASN A 196 -0.33 4.06 -10.58
N SER A 197 -0.70 4.75 -9.50
CA SER A 197 0.27 5.30 -8.58
C SER A 197 0.92 4.23 -7.71
N ASN A 198 2.17 4.48 -7.33
CA ASN A 198 2.94 3.67 -6.40
C ASN A 198 3.07 4.32 -5.01
N SER A 199 2.68 5.58 -4.87
CA SER A 199 2.75 6.31 -3.61
C SER A 199 1.45 6.12 -2.83
N ASP A 200 1.53 5.51 -1.65
CA ASP A 200 0.35 5.30 -0.80
C ASP A 200 -0.31 6.62 -0.39
N PHE A 201 0.51 7.65 -0.14
CA PHE A 201 0.04 9.01 0.14
C PHE A 201 -0.78 9.60 -1.02
N TYR A 202 -0.29 9.42 -2.25
CA TYR A 202 -0.98 9.95 -3.43
C TYR A 202 -2.22 9.12 -3.79
N LYS A 203 -2.17 7.79 -3.65
CA LYS A 203 -3.35 6.92 -3.75
C LYS A 203 -4.46 7.38 -2.81
N PHE A 204 -4.11 7.64 -1.56
CA PHE A 204 -5.04 8.17 -0.56
C PHE A 204 -5.64 9.49 -1.03
N LEU A 205 -4.81 10.44 -1.48
CA LEU A 205 -5.29 11.73 -1.99
C LEU A 205 -6.23 11.60 -3.19
N CYS A 206 -5.98 10.64 -4.09
CA CYS A 206 -6.88 10.36 -5.20
C CYS A 206 -8.25 9.85 -4.71
N TYR A 207 -8.29 8.87 -3.81
CA TYR A 207 -9.55 8.36 -3.24
C TYR A 207 -10.28 9.42 -2.43
N TYR A 208 -9.55 10.22 -1.64
CA TYR A 208 -10.11 11.36 -0.92
C TYR A 208 -10.75 12.36 -1.88
N LYS A 209 -10.08 12.72 -2.97
CA LYS A 209 -10.59 13.67 -3.98
C LYS A 209 -11.81 13.14 -4.74
N ILE A 210 -11.90 11.82 -4.96
CA ILE A 210 -13.10 11.19 -5.52
C ILE A 210 -14.30 11.44 -4.59
N LEU A 211 -14.14 11.10 -3.31
CA LEU A 211 -15.19 11.31 -2.30
C LEU A 211 -15.54 12.79 -2.18
N GLU A 212 -14.54 13.67 -2.14
CA GLU A 212 -14.75 15.11 -2.08
C GLU A 212 -15.54 15.64 -3.29
N GLY A 213 -15.17 15.23 -4.51
CA GLY A 213 -15.84 15.62 -5.74
C GLY A 213 -17.30 15.18 -5.75
N ILE A 214 -17.59 13.94 -5.34
CA ILE A 214 -18.95 13.43 -5.23
C ILE A 214 -19.73 14.21 -4.17
N PHE A 215 -19.17 14.37 -2.98
CA PHE A 215 -19.86 14.97 -1.84
C PHE A 215 -20.08 16.48 -1.92
N LYS A 216 -19.17 17.21 -2.58
CA LYS A 216 -19.22 18.68 -2.63
C LYS A 216 -19.68 19.22 -3.98
N VAL A 217 -19.56 18.47 -5.06
CA VAL A 217 -19.83 18.97 -6.42
C VAL A 217 -20.93 18.15 -7.09
N LEU A 218 -20.67 16.88 -7.38
CA LEU A 218 -21.55 16.08 -8.25
C LEU A 218 -22.88 15.72 -7.57
N GLY A 219 -22.83 15.26 -6.31
CA GLY A 219 -24.01 14.91 -5.53
C GLY A 219 -24.99 16.10 -5.38
N PRO A 220 -24.53 17.27 -4.90
CA PRO A 220 -25.36 18.47 -4.85
C PRO A 220 -25.96 18.88 -6.21
N ALA A 221 -25.20 18.81 -7.30
CA ALA A 221 -25.68 19.11 -8.64
C ALA A 221 -26.78 18.14 -9.10
N ALA A 222 -26.57 16.84 -8.91
CA ALA A 222 -27.56 15.81 -9.24
C ALA A 222 -28.84 15.96 -8.41
N ASN A 223 -28.72 16.26 -7.11
CA ASN A 223 -29.88 16.51 -6.23
C ASN A 223 -30.66 17.76 -6.65
N LYS A 224 -29.97 18.82 -7.10
CA LYS A 224 -30.62 20.02 -7.63
C LYS A 224 -31.42 19.68 -8.90
N GLN A 225 -30.80 18.96 -9.82
CA GLN A 225 -31.45 18.53 -11.06
C GLN A 225 -32.66 17.62 -10.80
N ALA A 226 -32.56 16.70 -9.83
CA ALA A 226 -33.67 15.84 -9.45
C ALA A 226 -34.88 16.64 -8.94
N LYS A 227 -34.64 17.68 -8.14
CA LYS A 227 -35.69 18.61 -7.67
C LYS A 227 -36.34 19.37 -8.83
N GLU A 228 -35.55 19.84 -9.79
CA GLU A 228 -36.05 20.52 -11.00
C GLU A 228 -36.94 19.59 -11.84
N LEU A 229 -36.55 18.33 -11.97
CA LEU A 229 -37.30 17.28 -12.67
C LEU A 229 -38.44 16.69 -11.82
N LYS A 230 -38.58 17.11 -10.54
CA LYS A 230 -39.55 16.58 -9.57
C LYS A 230 -39.50 15.05 -9.42
N ILE A 231 -38.31 14.47 -9.50
CA ILE A 231 -38.10 13.03 -9.29
C ILE A 231 -37.58 12.76 -7.89
N ASN A 232 -38.02 11.64 -7.31
CA ASN A 232 -37.45 11.11 -6.08
C ASN A 232 -36.33 10.14 -6.44
N LEU A 233 -35.09 10.49 -6.11
CA LEU A 233 -33.94 9.62 -6.34
C LEU A 233 -33.95 8.46 -5.35
N ASN A 234 -33.80 7.24 -5.85
CA ASN A 234 -33.49 6.08 -5.02
C ASN A 234 -31.97 6.04 -4.78
N GLN A 235 -31.55 6.44 -3.59
CA GLN A 235 -30.14 6.43 -3.17
C GLN A 235 -29.81 5.12 -2.46
N ILE A 236 -28.67 4.54 -2.81
CA ILE A 236 -28.12 3.39 -2.08
C ILE A 236 -27.52 3.94 -0.78
N ASN A 237 -27.80 3.26 0.34
CA ASN A 237 -27.17 3.60 1.60
C ASN A 237 -25.68 3.20 1.56
N CYS A 238 -24.80 4.17 1.33
CA CYS A 238 -23.36 3.97 1.35
C CYS A 238 -22.85 3.92 2.79
N ALA A 239 -22.70 2.71 3.30
CA ALA A 239 -22.08 2.44 4.60
C ALA A 239 -20.62 2.00 4.44
N VAL A 240 -19.76 2.36 5.39
CA VAL A 240 -18.35 1.92 5.44
C VAL A 240 -18.33 0.40 5.55
N PRO A 241 -17.71 -0.30 4.59
CA PRO A 241 -17.62 -1.75 4.64
C PRO A 241 -16.55 -2.18 5.64
N GLU A 242 -16.73 -3.39 6.17
CA GLU A 242 -15.63 -4.09 6.84
C GLU A 242 -14.56 -4.44 5.81
N ALA A 243 -13.30 -4.19 6.17
CA ALA A 243 -12.14 -4.41 5.31
C ALA A 243 -11.10 -5.22 6.06
N GLU A 244 -10.38 -6.08 5.33
CA GLU A 244 -9.27 -6.85 5.91
C GLU A 244 -8.17 -5.89 6.38
N ASN A 245 -7.65 -6.10 7.61
CA ASN A 245 -6.60 -5.28 8.23
C ASN A 245 -6.94 -3.79 8.36
N MET A 246 -8.22 -3.46 8.54
CA MET A 246 -8.68 -2.11 8.84
C MET A 246 -8.03 -1.60 10.14
N PRO A 247 -7.54 -0.35 10.19
CA PRO A 247 -7.00 0.23 11.43
C PRO A 247 -8.03 0.21 12.56
N ASP A 248 -7.57 -0.03 13.79
CA ASP A 248 -8.43 -0.13 14.98
C ASP A 248 -9.32 1.11 15.16
N ASP A 249 -8.76 2.31 14.96
CA ASP A 249 -9.48 3.59 15.06
C ASP A 249 -10.62 3.72 14.04
N CYS A 250 -10.59 2.93 12.98
CA CYS A 250 -11.61 2.93 11.94
C CYS A 250 -12.73 1.90 12.19
N LEU A 251 -12.49 0.86 13.03
CA LEU A 251 -13.48 -0.18 13.33
C LEU A 251 -14.83 0.37 13.82
N PRO A 252 -14.90 1.43 14.67
CA PRO A 252 -16.18 2.01 15.11
C PRO A 252 -17.02 2.61 13.97
N TYR A 253 -16.44 2.85 12.80
CA TYR A 253 -17.11 3.43 11.64
C TYR A 253 -17.72 2.38 10.71
N ILE A 254 -17.44 1.09 10.91
CA ILE A 254 -18.06 0.01 10.12
C ILE A 254 -19.59 0.13 10.22
N GLY A 255 -20.26 0.07 9.07
CA GLY A 255 -21.71 0.24 8.96
C GLY A 255 -22.23 1.68 9.14
N LYS A 256 -21.38 2.65 9.49
CA LYS A 256 -21.73 4.09 9.49
C LYS A 256 -21.67 4.65 8.08
N SER A 257 -22.24 5.82 7.84
CA SER A 257 -22.22 6.43 6.51
C SER A 257 -20.78 6.76 6.07
N VAL A 258 -20.48 6.54 4.79
CA VAL A 258 -19.18 6.90 4.21
C VAL A 258 -18.92 8.40 4.35
N ARG A 259 -19.95 9.23 4.25
CA ARG A 259 -19.83 10.68 4.48
C ARG A 259 -19.29 11.02 5.87
N ARG A 260 -19.78 10.34 6.90
CA ARG A 260 -19.32 10.56 8.27
C ARG A 260 -17.86 10.14 8.43
N PHE A 261 -17.49 8.99 7.90
CA PHE A 261 -16.11 8.53 7.89
C PHE A 261 -15.17 9.47 7.12
N PHE A 262 -15.63 10.02 6.00
CA PHE A 262 -14.89 11.02 5.24
C PHE A 262 -14.63 12.30 6.05
N ASP A 263 -15.66 12.83 6.71
CA ASP A 263 -15.55 14.07 7.49
C ASP A 263 -14.78 13.86 8.80
N GLU A 264 -15.01 12.77 9.53
CA GLU A 264 -14.44 12.54 10.88
C GLU A 264 -13.07 11.84 10.85
N ILE A 265 -12.80 10.94 9.88
CA ILE A 265 -11.54 10.18 9.80
C ILE A 265 -10.65 10.68 8.68
N LEU A 266 -11.12 10.59 7.43
CA LEU A 266 -10.25 10.82 6.28
C LEU A 266 -9.77 12.26 6.20
N ARG A 267 -10.64 13.24 6.50
CA ARG A 267 -10.25 14.65 6.51
C ARG A 267 -9.30 14.97 7.65
N GLU A 268 -9.75 14.71 8.87
CA GLU A 268 -9.08 15.19 10.08
C GLU A 268 -7.74 14.50 10.33
N TYR A 269 -7.68 13.17 10.14
CA TYR A 269 -6.50 12.39 10.55
C TYR A 269 -5.53 12.04 9.41
N PHE A 270 -5.97 12.11 8.15
CA PHE A 270 -5.15 11.69 7.01
C PHE A 270 -4.92 12.81 6.00
N ARG A 271 -5.96 13.53 5.57
CA ARG A 271 -5.81 14.62 4.60
C ARG A 271 -5.02 15.77 5.17
N ASN A 272 -5.31 16.21 6.39
CA ASN A 272 -4.56 17.30 7.00
C ASN A 272 -3.09 16.90 7.22
N ASP A 273 -2.87 15.64 7.61
CA ASP A 273 -1.54 15.06 7.81
C ASP A 273 -0.65 15.06 6.55
N VAL A 274 -1.22 14.78 5.38
CA VAL A 274 -0.45 14.70 4.12
C VAL A 274 -0.40 16.03 3.35
N ALA A 275 -1.31 16.96 3.65
CA ALA A 275 -1.42 18.24 2.94
C ALA A 275 -0.42 19.30 3.43
N HIS A 276 0.13 19.14 4.64
CA HIS A 276 0.98 20.15 5.27
C HIS A 276 2.36 19.57 5.62
N PHE A 277 3.43 20.30 5.26
CA PHE A 277 4.80 19.92 5.62
C PHE A 277 5.04 20.04 7.13
N VAL A 278 4.48 21.09 7.75
CA VAL A 278 4.44 21.28 9.20
C VAL A 278 2.99 21.12 9.64
N LYS A 279 2.75 20.20 10.56
CA LYS A 279 1.43 19.94 11.16
C LYS A 279 1.09 20.99 12.22
N ASP A 280 -0.17 21.01 12.66
CA ASP A 280 -0.66 21.96 13.66
C ASP A 280 0.05 21.84 15.02
N ASP A 281 0.59 20.65 15.34
CA ASP A 281 1.38 20.37 16.54
C ASP A 281 2.89 20.70 16.37
N GLY A 282 3.29 21.21 15.20
CA GLY A 282 4.68 21.51 14.85
C GLY A 282 5.49 20.32 14.32
N ALA A 283 4.91 19.11 14.24
CA ALA A 283 5.59 17.95 13.69
C ALA A 283 5.82 18.10 12.17
N ILE A 284 6.94 17.58 11.68
CA ILE A 284 7.29 17.62 10.25
C ILE A 284 6.82 16.34 9.57
N LEU A 285 6.16 16.49 8.42
CA LEU A 285 5.83 15.37 7.55
C LEU A 285 7.10 14.80 6.92
N ASN A 286 7.54 13.67 7.45
CA ASN A 286 8.57 12.84 6.84
C ASN A 286 7.92 11.63 6.17
N LEU A 287 7.95 11.58 4.84
CA LEU A 287 7.39 10.48 4.05
C LEU A 287 8.23 9.20 4.11
N SER A 288 9.47 9.31 4.59
CA SER A 288 10.38 8.20 4.85
C SER A 288 10.28 7.65 6.28
N ASN A 289 9.36 8.18 7.10
CA ASN A 289 9.07 7.62 8.41
C ASN A 289 8.24 6.33 8.24
N PRO A 290 8.71 5.15 8.73
CA PRO A 290 7.98 3.89 8.63
C PRO A 290 6.56 3.93 9.21
N ASP A 291 6.36 4.65 10.33
CA ASP A 291 5.04 4.74 10.99
C ASP A 291 4.03 5.46 10.08
N HIS A 292 4.46 6.50 9.36
CA HIS A 292 3.62 7.18 8.38
C HIS A 292 3.31 6.28 7.18
N ILE A 293 4.32 5.56 6.67
CA ILE A 293 4.14 4.62 5.55
C ILE A 293 3.09 3.56 5.92
N ASP A 294 3.19 2.99 7.12
CA ASP A 294 2.26 1.96 7.59
C ASP A 294 0.86 2.52 7.81
N LYS A 295 0.75 3.68 8.48
CA LYS A 295 -0.53 4.37 8.70
C LYS A 295 -1.29 4.58 7.39
N PHE A 296 -0.63 5.10 6.36
CA PHE A 296 -1.29 5.31 5.07
C PHE A 296 -1.56 3.99 4.34
N SER A 297 -0.64 3.03 4.37
CA SER A 297 -0.84 1.72 3.74
C SER A 297 -2.09 1.00 4.27
N LEU A 298 -2.33 1.04 5.58
CA LEU A 298 -3.45 0.32 6.20
C LEU A 298 -4.83 0.91 5.86
N ILE A 299 -4.94 2.23 5.69
CA ILE A 299 -6.23 2.87 5.40
C ILE A 299 -6.66 2.78 3.94
N LEU A 300 -5.72 2.48 3.02
CA LEU A 300 -5.95 2.59 1.59
C LEU A 300 -7.06 1.69 1.08
N HIS A 301 -7.12 0.44 1.57
CA HIS A 301 -8.13 -0.50 1.10
C HIS A 301 -9.54 -0.02 1.48
N THR A 302 -9.74 0.39 2.74
CA THR A 302 -11.01 0.97 3.19
C THR A 302 -11.36 2.24 2.41
N CYS A 303 -10.39 3.14 2.17
CA CYS A 303 -10.61 4.35 1.37
C CYS A 303 -11.10 4.01 -0.04
N GLU A 304 -10.47 3.02 -0.67
CA GLU A 304 -10.87 2.57 -2.00
C GLU A 304 -12.30 2.02 -2.00
N LEU A 305 -12.64 1.14 -1.06
CA LEU A 305 -13.96 0.54 -0.99
C LEU A 305 -15.05 1.61 -0.81
N CYS A 306 -14.81 2.58 0.09
CA CYS A 306 -15.67 3.74 0.28
C CYS A 306 -15.83 4.56 -1.01
N ALA A 307 -14.73 4.85 -1.72
CA ALA A 307 -14.77 5.58 -2.99
C ALA A 307 -15.57 4.83 -4.05
N ARG A 308 -15.37 3.51 -4.18
CA ARG A 308 -16.09 2.67 -5.14
C ARG A 308 -17.59 2.62 -4.85
N LEU A 309 -17.99 2.50 -3.58
CA LEU A 309 -19.41 2.52 -3.18
C LEU A 309 -20.09 3.83 -3.57
N GLU A 310 -19.46 4.97 -3.28
CA GLU A 310 -20.02 6.28 -3.63
C GLU A 310 -20.03 6.52 -5.14
N MET A 311 -19.02 6.05 -5.87
CA MET A 311 -19.02 6.08 -7.34
C MET A 311 -20.21 5.29 -7.91
N GLU A 312 -20.44 4.07 -7.45
CA GLU A 312 -21.56 3.23 -7.93
C GLU A 312 -22.92 3.83 -7.57
N ASN A 313 -23.07 4.37 -6.36
CA ASN A 313 -24.29 5.08 -5.96
C ASN A 313 -24.53 6.31 -6.86
N HIS A 314 -23.49 7.06 -7.19
CA HIS A 314 -23.62 8.24 -8.06
C HIS A 314 -23.95 7.87 -9.51
N GLU A 315 -23.34 6.81 -10.06
CA GLU A 315 -23.71 6.25 -11.37
C GLU A 315 -25.21 5.89 -11.41
N ASN A 316 -25.72 5.25 -10.36
CA ASN A 316 -27.13 4.90 -10.24
C ASN A 316 -28.03 6.15 -10.21
N ILE A 317 -27.63 7.22 -9.51
CA ILE A 317 -28.36 8.50 -9.51
C ILE A 317 -28.41 9.11 -10.92
N LEU A 318 -27.27 9.17 -11.62
CA LEU A 318 -27.20 9.71 -12.98
C LEU A 318 -28.04 8.88 -13.97
N SER A 319 -28.03 7.56 -13.82
CA SER A 319 -28.88 6.66 -14.62
C SER A 319 -30.38 6.94 -14.43
N GLN A 320 -30.83 7.22 -13.20
CA GLN A 320 -32.23 7.58 -12.93
C GLN A 320 -32.60 8.94 -13.55
N LEU A 321 -31.70 9.92 -13.47
CA LEU A 321 -31.87 11.25 -14.08
C LEU A 321 -31.98 11.16 -15.60
N LEU A 322 -31.14 10.33 -16.25
CA LEU A 322 -31.17 10.14 -17.70
C LEU A 322 -32.47 9.48 -18.16
N LYS A 323 -32.91 8.40 -17.50
CA LYS A 323 -34.19 7.74 -17.82
C LYS A 323 -35.37 8.70 -17.75
N SER A 324 -35.35 9.60 -16.77
CA SER A 324 -36.43 10.58 -16.57
C SER A 324 -36.45 11.68 -17.64
N LYS A 325 -35.31 11.99 -18.27
CA LYS A 325 -35.24 12.94 -19.39
C LYS A 325 -35.71 12.35 -20.72
N SER A 326 -35.75 11.03 -20.82
CA SER A 326 -36.17 10.32 -22.04
C SER A 326 -37.67 9.98 -22.06
N MET A 327 -38.40 10.29 -20.99
CA MET A 327 -39.86 10.20 -20.89
C MET A 327 -40.48 11.56 -21.17
#